data_AF-T1BEV9-F1
#
_entry.id   AF-T1BEV9-F1
#
_cell.length_a   1.000
_cell.length_b   1.000
_cell.length_c   1.000
_cell.angle_alpha   90.00
_cell.angle_beta   90.00
_cell.angle_gamma   90.00
#
_symmetry.space_group_name_H-M   'P 1'
#
loop_
_entity.id
_entity.type
_entity.pdbx_description
1 polymer ?
#
loop_
_entity_poly.entity_id
_entity_poly.type
_entity_poly.pdbx_seq_one_letter_code
_entity_poly.pdbx_strand_id
1 'polypeptide(L)' 'PLMERTILIANTSNMPVAAREASCLHGASRSPSTTGTWATTWLMADSTSRWAEAMREISGRLEEMPGEEGYP' A
#
# COMPACT_ATOMS: atom_id res chain seq x y z
N PRO A 1 -7.26 25.07 3.28
CA PRO A 1 -8.27 24.13 2.75
C PRO A 1 -7.92 22.66 3.02
N LEU A 2 -8.89 21.71 2.96
CA LEU A 2 -8.61 20.29 3.29
C LEU A 2 -7.48 19.70 2.43
N MET A 3 -7.47 20.02 1.14
CA MET A 3 -6.46 19.55 0.17
C MET A 3 -5.03 20.00 0.48
N GLU A 4 -4.84 21.11 1.20
CA GLU A 4 -3.50 21.61 1.55
C GLU A 4 -2.83 20.77 2.64
N ARG A 5 -3.60 19.96 3.37
CA ARG A 5 -3.14 19.09 4.46
C ARG A 5 -3.40 17.61 4.19
N THR A 6 -3.68 17.26 2.94
CA THR A 6 -3.96 15.89 2.52
C THR A 6 -3.00 15.48 1.42
N ILE A 7 -2.38 14.31 1.56
CA ILE A 7 -1.58 13.68 0.52
C ILE A 7 -2.41 12.52 -0.03
N LEU A 8 -2.68 12.55 -1.33
CA LEU A 8 -3.39 11.47 -2.03
C LEU A 8 -2.38 10.66 -2.84
N ILE A 9 -2.35 9.35 -2.60
CA ILE A 9 -1.61 8.38 -3.40
C ILE A 9 -2.64 7.53 -4.11
N ALA A 10 -2.75 7.72 -5.43
CA ALA A 10 -3.75 7.04 -6.24
C ALA A 10 -3.13 5.84 -6.96
N ASN A 11 -3.67 4.65 -6.71
CA ASN A 11 -3.42 3.46 -7.50
C ASN A 11 -4.76 2.88 -7.95
N THR A 12 -5.02 2.92 -9.25
CA THR A 12 -6.27 2.43 -9.85
C THR A 12 -6.11 1.00 -10.35
N SER A 13 -7.23 0.29 -10.56
CA SER A 13 -7.22 -1.14 -10.93
C SER A 13 -6.45 -1.47 -12.21
N ASN A 14 -6.33 -0.52 -13.15
CA ASN A 14 -5.57 -0.66 -14.39
C ASN A 14 -4.06 -0.35 -14.26
N MET A 15 -3.60 0.13 -13.10
CA MET A 15 -2.18 0.39 -12.83
C MET A 15 -1.44 -0.91 -12.44
N PRO A 16 -0.10 -0.94 -12.52
CA PRO A 16 0.69 -2.14 -12.22
C PRO A 16 0.44 -2.71 -10.82
N VAL A 17 0.40 -4.04 -10.72
CA VAL A 17 0.16 -4.78 -9.47
C VAL A 17 1.24 -4.47 -8.43
N ALA A 18 2.51 -4.43 -8.83
CA ALA A 18 3.63 -4.02 -7.96
C ALA A 18 3.48 -2.59 -7.42
N ALA A 19 2.81 -1.69 -8.15
CA ALA A 19 2.57 -0.34 -7.66
C ALA A 19 1.56 -0.33 -6.50
N ARG A 20 0.76 -1.38 -6.30
CA ARG A 20 -0.23 -1.45 -5.19
C ARG A 20 0.49 -1.56 -3.86
N GLU A 21 1.43 -2.49 -3.76
CA GLU A 21 2.31 -2.60 -2.60
C GLU A 21 3.13 -1.32 -2.37
N ALA A 22 3.76 -0.81 -3.44
CA ALA A 22 4.54 0.42 -3.36
C ALA A 22 3.70 1.63 -2.88
N SER A 23 2.43 1.73 -3.29
CA SER A 23 1.55 2.83 -2.88
C SER A 23 1.23 2.82 -1.39
N CYS A 24 1.00 1.64 -0.80
CA CYS A 24 0.76 1.50 0.63
C CYS A 24 2.03 1.82 1.44
N LEU A 25 3.18 1.29 1.02
CA LEU A 25 4.47 1.53 1.69
C LEU A 25 4.88 3.01 1.61
N HIS A 26 4.69 3.65 0.46
CA HIS A 26 4.97 5.08 0.29
C HIS A 26 4.05 5.97 1.14
N GLY A 27 2.79 5.56 1.33
CA GLY A 27 1.87 6.22 2.25
C GLY A 27 2.34 6.12 3.69
N ALA A 28 2.73 4.91 4.12
CA ALA A 28 3.26 4.65 5.46
C ALA A 28 4.56 5.42 5.72
N SER A 29 5.48 5.48 4.74
CA SER A 29 6.76 6.19 4.90
C SER A 29 6.62 7.71 4.99
N ARG A 30 5.52 8.27 4.51
CA ARG A 30 5.21 9.71 4.64
C ARG A 30 4.59 10.07 5.99
N SER A 31 4.32 9.08 6.85
CA SER A 31 3.90 9.36 8.22
C SER A 31 4.95 10.20 8.96
N PRO A 32 4.55 11.23 9.74
CA PRO A 32 5.43 12.03 10.59
C PRO A 32 6.30 11.22 11.54
N SER A 33 5.79 10.07 12.03
CA SER A 33 6.56 9.12 12.85
C SER A 33 7.80 8.59 12.12
N THR A 34 7.78 8.55 10.79
CA THR A 34 8.87 8.10 9.94
C THR A 34 9.75 9.27 9.45
N THR A 35 9.24 10.50 9.41
CA THR A 35 9.96 11.71 8.98
C THR A 35 10.50 12.58 10.13
N GLY A 36 10.25 12.21 11.38
CA GLY A 36 10.77 12.91 12.56
C GLY A 36 9.98 14.16 12.98
N THR A 37 8.78 14.38 12.42
CA THR A 37 7.91 15.50 12.79
C THR A 37 6.86 15.06 13.80
N TRP A 38 6.55 15.90 14.79
CA TRP A 38 5.69 15.54 15.94
C TRP A 38 4.19 15.75 15.66
N ALA A 39 3.77 15.72 14.39
CA ALA A 39 2.38 15.93 14.01
C ALA A 39 1.59 14.62 14.03
N THR A 40 0.42 14.62 14.66
CA THR A 40 -0.53 13.50 14.54
C THR A 40 -1.04 13.44 13.10
N THR A 41 -0.81 12.31 12.43
CA THR A 41 -1.31 12.05 11.07
C THR A 41 -2.18 10.81 11.06
N TRP A 42 -3.18 10.83 10.18
CA TRP A 42 -4.04 9.70 9.90
C TRP A 42 -3.68 9.11 8.53
N LEU A 43 -3.49 7.80 8.48
CA LEU A 43 -3.30 7.04 7.24
C LEU A 43 -4.56 6.23 6.96
N MET A 44 -5.11 6.37 5.76
CA MET A 44 -6.23 5.56 5.26
C MET A 44 -5.76 4.81 4.02
N ALA A 45 -5.89 3.49 4.04
CA ALA A 45 -5.54 2.61 2.93
C ALA A 45 -6.82 1.94 2.40
N ASP A 46 -7.20 2.28 1.17
CA ASP A 46 -8.38 1.74 0.49
C ASP A 46 -7.98 1.15 -0.87
N SER A 47 -7.95 -0.18 -1.09
CA SER A 47 -8.31 -1.26 -0.16
C SER A 47 -7.11 -2.17 0.19
N THR A 48 -7.07 -2.63 1.44
CA THR A 48 -6.06 -3.60 1.91
C THR A 48 -6.24 -4.98 1.30
N SER A 49 -7.47 -5.36 0.92
CA SER A 49 -7.72 -6.62 0.20
C SER A 49 -7.08 -6.63 -1.20
N ARG A 50 -7.12 -5.51 -1.93
CA ARG A 50 -6.45 -5.38 -3.24
C ARG A 50 -4.93 -5.40 -3.12
N TRP A 51 -4.39 -4.97 -1.97
CA TRP A 51 -2.97 -5.12 -1.67
C TRP A 51 -2.62 -6.59 -1.37
N ALA A 52 -3.40 -7.29 -0.56
CA ALA A 52 -3.17 -8.72 -0.29
C ALA A 52 -3.23 -9.56 -1.58
N GLU A 53 -4.22 -9.32 -2.44
CA GLU A 53 -4.32 -9.99 -3.75
C GLU A 53 -3.12 -9.68 -4.66
N ALA A 54 -2.59 -8.46 -4.59
CA ALA A 54 -1.38 -8.10 -5.32
C ALA A 54 -0.17 -8.91 -4.84
N MET A 55 -0.02 -9.09 -3.53
CA MET A 55 1.06 -9.91 -2.96
C MET A 55 0.93 -11.37 -3.38
N ARG A 56 -0.29 -11.92 -3.37
CA ARG A 56 -0.57 -13.27 -3.89
C ARG A 56 -0.14 -13.43 -5.34
N GLU A 57 -0.49 -12.47 -6.20
CA GLU A 57 -0.11 -12.53 -7.62
C GLU A 57 1.41 -12.43 -7.81
N ILE A 58 2.09 -11.58 -7.06
CA ILE A 58 3.55 -11.42 -7.13
C ILE A 58 4.26 -12.68 -6.62
N SER A 59 3.85 -13.19 -5.47
CA SER A 59 4.36 -14.42 -4.86
C SER A 59 4.22 -15.62 -5.81
N GLY A 60 3.05 -15.77 -6.44
CA GLY A 60 2.83 -16.81 -7.45
C GLY A 60 3.75 -16.70 -8.67
N ARG A 61 4.12 -15.49 -9.09
CA ARG A 61 5.11 -15.26 -10.17
C ARG A 61 6.55 -15.55 -9.73
N LEU A 62 6.82 -15.45 -8.44
CA LEU A 62 8.12 -15.76 -7.83
C LEU A 62 8.26 -17.25 -7.47
N GLU A 63 7.22 -18.05 -7.71
CA GLU A 63 7.16 -19.48 -7.37
C GLU A 63 7.43 -19.75 -5.88
N GLU A 64 7.02 -18.81 -5.02
CA GLU A 64 7.06 -19.01 -3.57
C GLU A 64 6.04 -20.08 -3.16
N MET A 65 6.33 -20.80 -2.07
CA MET A 65 5.40 -21.80 -1.55
C MET A 65 4.17 -21.10 -0.98
N PRO A 66 2.95 -21.38 -1.49
CA PRO A 66 1.75 -20.72 -1.02
C PRO A 66 1.31 -21.24 0.36
N GLY A 67 0.84 -20.31 1.20
CA GLY A 67 0.07 -20.58 2.40
C GLY A 67 -1.42 -20.77 2.14
N GLU A 68 -2.24 -20.38 3.13
CA GLU A 68 -3.70 -20.50 3.06
C GLU A 68 -4.28 -19.62 1.94
N GLU A 69 -5.28 -20.12 1.20
CA GLU A 69 -5.93 -19.44 0.06
C GLU A 69 -4.98 -18.94 -1.07
N GLY A 70 -3.73 -19.44 -1.08
CA GLY A 70 -2.72 -19.09 -2.06
C GLY A 70 -1.94 -17.82 -1.74
N TYR A 71 -2.13 -17.20 -0.57
CA TYR A 71 -1.30 -16.06 -0.15
C TYR A 71 0.12 -16.54 0.20
N PRO A 72 1.16 -15.70 0.02
CA PRO A 72 2.51 -15.96 0.51
C PRO A 72 2.56 -16.25 2.02
#